data_AF-A0A9C9NEH4-F1
#
_entry.id   AF-A0A9C9NEH4-F1
#
_cell.length_a   1.000
_cell.length_b   1.000
_cell.length_c   1.000
_cell.angle_alpha   90.00
_cell.angle_beta   90.00
_cell.angle_gamma   90.00
#
_symmetry.space_group_name_H-M   'P 1'
#
loop_
_entity.id
_entity.type
_entity.pdbx_description
1 polymer ?
#
loop_
_entity_poly.entity_id
_entity_poly.type
_entity_poly.pdbx_seq_one_letter_code
_entity_poly.pdbx_strand_id
1 'polypeptide(L)'
;MTSTSSPLRAALLGGSAVLLLSLAGCGDDGSNFDVSSQIGPDPVLPEPSMSLVPDIKIAEVVGWQDGQTPTVPEGLTVTAYATDLVNPRTVHTLPNGDVLVVQSRGPSGKPKPRPKDYIQGWIMSLAKGGGGGPQKGSNLITLLRDTNRDGTVDE
;
A
#
# COMPACT_ATOMS: atom_id res chain seq x y z
N MET A 1 36.43 48.24 28.21
CA MET A 1 35.31 47.84 27.35
C MET A 1 35.67 46.55 26.65
N THR A 2 35.26 45.40 27.18
CA THR A 2 35.28 44.13 26.43
C THR A 2 34.07 43.30 26.89
N SER A 3 33.04 43.32 26.04
CA SER A 3 31.77 42.63 26.25
C SER A 3 31.95 41.16 25.84
N THR A 4 31.90 40.25 26.80
CA THR A 4 31.92 38.80 26.58
C THR A 4 30.56 38.34 26.04
N SER A 5 30.47 38.09 24.73
CA SER A 5 29.30 37.47 24.11
C SER A 5 29.28 35.96 24.41
N SER A 6 28.27 35.52 25.17
CA SER A 6 28.09 34.12 25.59
C SER A 6 27.72 33.20 24.40
N PRO A 7 28.41 32.05 24.22
CA PRO A 7 28.23 31.14 23.08
C PRO A 7 26.83 30.49 23.03
N LEU A 8 26.10 30.50 24.16
CA LEU A 8 24.73 30.00 24.27
C LEU A 8 23.73 30.80 23.42
N ARG A 9 23.93 32.11 23.27
CA ARG A 9 23.04 32.94 22.44
C ARG A 9 23.23 32.70 20.96
N ALA A 10 24.47 32.46 20.52
CA ALA A 10 24.78 32.11 19.14
C ALA A 10 24.23 30.72 18.78
N ALA A 11 24.30 29.75 19.70
CA ALA A 11 23.74 28.41 19.51
C ALA A 11 22.21 28.41 19.42
N LEU A 12 21.52 29.20 20.25
CA LEU A 12 20.06 29.35 20.22
C LEU A 12 19.57 30.03 18.94
N LEU A 13 20.28 31.06 18.46
CA LEU A 13 19.96 31.73 17.19
C LEU A 13 20.22 30.82 15.97
N GLY A 14 21.31 30.04 15.99
CA GLY A 14 21.60 29.06 14.95
C GLY A 14 20.57 27.93 14.89
N GLY A 15 20.14 27.41 16.05
CA GLY A 15 19.12 26.36 16.12
C GLY A 15 17.76 26.81 15.60
N SER A 16 17.34 28.05 15.91
CA SER A 16 16.07 28.59 15.41
C SER A 16 16.08 28.84 13.91
N ALA A 17 17.23 29.21 13.31
CA ALA A 17 17.34 29.41 11.87
C ALA A 17 17.22 28.09 11.09
N VAL A 18 17.77 27.00 11.62
CA VAL A 18 17.65 25.65 11.03
C VAL A 18 16.19 25.16 11.08
N LEU A 19 15.49 25.39 12.20
CA LEU A 19 14.07 25.02 12.34
C LEU A 19 13.15 25.81 11.41
N LEU A 20 13.46 27.09 11.17
CA LEU A 20 12.70 27.95 10.24
C LEU A 20 12.95 27.57 8.77
N LEU A 21 14.17 27.15 8.41
CA LEU A 21 14.45 26.61 7.07
C LEU A 21 13.70 25.29 6.81
N SER A 22 13.47 24.45 7.82
CA SER A 22 12.68 23.22 7.68
C SER A 22 11.17 23.44 7.51
N LEU A 23 10.64 24.62 7.84
CA LEU A 23 9.21 24.92 7.67
C LEU A 23 8.84 25.43 6.27
N ALA A 24 9.80 25.91 5.49
CA ALA A 24 9.55 26.46 4.15
C ALA A 24 9.34 25.38 3.05
N GLY A 25 9.39 24.09 3.42
CA GLY A 25 9.24 22.96 2.48
C GLY A 25 7.82 22.40 2.33
N CYS A 26 6.84 22.85 3.13
CA CYS A 26 5.44 22.45 2.94
C CYS A 26 4.76 23.40 1.95
N GLY A 27 5.03 23.20 0.67
CA GLY A 27 4.20 23.75 -0.42
C GLY A 27 3.16 22.71 -0.81
N ASP A 28 1.99 22.78 -0.19
CA ASP A 28 0.79 22.08 -0.65
C ASP A 28 0.17 22.88 -1.80
N ASP A 29 0.67 22.66 -3.02
CA ASP A 29 0.01 23.12 -4.26
C ASP A 29 -1.05 22.10 -4.69
N GLY A 30 -1.86 21.63 -3.74
CA GLY A 30 -3.03 20.77 -3.92
C GLY A 30 -4.15 21.50 -4.65
N SER A 31 -3.85 21.90 -5.89
CA SER A 31 -4.77 22.58 -6.79
C SER A 31 -5.98 21.69 -7.05
N ASN A 32 -7.15 22.31 -6.90
CA ASN A 32 -8.46 21.85 -7.28
C ASN A 32 -8.44 21.18 -8.67
N PHE A 33 -8.30 19.85 -8.71
CA PHE A 33 -8.16 19.06 -9.93
C PHE A 33 -9.49 18.36 -10.26
N ASP A 34 -10.00 18.57 -11.47
CA ASP A 34 -11.24 17.94 -11.95
C ASP A 34 -10.98 16.52 -12.46
N VAL A 35 -11.43 15.50 -11.71
CA VAL A 35 -11.27 14.08 -12.08
C VAL A 35 -11.89 13.77 -13.45
N SER A 36 -12.93 14.49 -13.86
CA SER A 36 -13.59 14.24 -15.15
C SER A 36 -12.68 14.57 -16.34
N SER A 37 -11.69 15.45 -16.19
CA SER A 37 -10.73 15.79 -17.25
C SER A 37 -9.66 14.71 -17.49
N GLN A 38 -9.60 13.66 -16.65
CA GLN A 38 -8.70 12.50 -16.82
C GLN A 38 -9.36 11.29 -17.48
N ILE A 39 -10.64 11.40 -17.89
CA ILE A 39 -11.40 10.29 -18.47
C ILE A 39 -11.75 10.64 -19.91
N GLY A 40 -11.42 9.75 -20.85
CA GLY A 40 -11.77 9.92 -22.27
C GLY A 40 -10.60 9.63 -23.20
N PRO A 41 -10.80 9.85 -24.52
CA PRO A 41 -9.78 9.57 -25.53
C PRO A 41 -8.59 10.55 -25.51
N ASP A 42 -8.77 11.74 -24.93
CA ASP A 42 -7.74 12.78 -24.83
C ASP A 42 -7.75 13.43 -23.42
N PRO A 43 -7.24 12.73 -22.38
CA PRO A 43 -7.24 13.23 -21.02
C PRO A 43 -6.16 14.29 -20.80
N VAL A 44 -6.47 15.30 -19.99
CA VAL A 44 -5.49 16.32 -19.60
C VAL A 44 -4.52 15.73 -18.59
N LEU A 45 -3.23 15.70 -18.95
CA LEU A 45 -2.15 15.27 -18.07
C LEU A 45 -1.39 16.49 -17.53
N PRO A 46 -1.29 16.66 -16.19
CA PRO A 46 -0.50 17.74 -15.63
C PRO A 46 0.99 17.57 -15.96
N GLU A 47 1.72 18.68 -15.99
CA GLU A 47 3.17 18.64 -16.20
C GLU A 47 3.87 17.88 -15.06
N PRO A 48 4.96 17.13 -15.34
CA PRO A 48 5.70 16.42 -14.30
C PRO A 48 6.28 17.38 -13.24
N SER A 49 5.96 17.14 -11.96
CA SER A 49 6.59 17.86 -10.85
C SER A 49 7.87 17.16 -10.40
N MET A 50 8.94 17.93 -10.21
CA MET A 50 10.25 17.42 -9.76
C MET A 50 10.53 17.91 -8.34
N SER A 51 10.13 17.12 -7.36
CA SER A 51 10.37 17.40 -5.94
C SER A 51 11.59 16.63 -5.41
N LEU A 52 12.35 17.23 -4.48
CA LEU A 52 13.48 16.56 -3.81
C LEU A 52 13.03 15.33 -3.00
N VAL A 53 11.81 15.39 -2.48
CA VAL A 53 11.13 14.30 -1.77
C VAL A 53 9.91 13.91 -2.59
N PRO A 54 9.70 12.61 -2.87
CA PRO A 54 8.52 12.17 -3.62
C PRO A 54 7.25 12.19 -2.77
N ASP A 55 6.14 12.57 -3.39
CA ASP A 55 4.82 12.39 -2.79
C ASP A 55 4.41 10.91 -2.87
N ILE A 56 4.27 10.28 -1.70
CA ILE A 56 3.91 8.86 -1.60
C ILE A 56 2.64 8.74 -0.78
N LYS A 57 1.53 8.40 -1.46
CA LYS A 57 0.27 8.02 -0.81
C LYS A 57 0.19 6.50 -0.68
N ILE A 58 0.39 6.00 0.54
CA ILE A 58 0.17 4.59 0.86
C ILE A 58 -1.26 4.45 1.35
N ALA A 59 -2.08 3.69 0.62
CA ALA A 59 -3.42 3.36 1.09
C ALA A 59 -3.34 2.46 2.33
N GLU A 60 -4.14 2.75 3.34
CA GLU A 60 -4.30 1.88 4.49
C GLU A 60 -4.98 0.57 4.04
N VAL A 61 -4.42 -0.56 4.47
CA VAL A 61 -5.01 -1.86 4.18
C VAL A 61 -6.12 -2.12 5.17
N VAL A 62 -7.36 -1.84 4.77
CA VAL A 62 -8.55 -2.18 5.54
C VAL A 62 -9.01 -3.58 5.12
N GLY A 63 -9.07 -4.50 6.08
CA GLY A 63 -9.63 -5.84 5.87
C GLY A 63 -11.16 -5.82 5.80
N TRP A 64 -11.74 -6.92 5.32
CA TRP A 64 -13.19 -7.12 5.41
C TRP A 64 -13.59 -7.47 6.84
N GLN A 65 -14.70 -6.90 7.32
CA GLN A 65 -15.34 -7.33 8.57
C GLN A 65 -16.09 -8.66 8.35
N ASP A 66 -16.39 -9.39 9.43
CA ASP A 66 -17.15 -10.63 9.35
C ASP A 66 -18.51 -10.40 8.69
N GLY A 67 -18.81 -11.19 7.65
CA GLY A 67 -20.04 -11.07 6.88
C GLY A 67 -20.13 -9.84 5.97
N GLN A 68 -19.07 -9.03 5.87
CA GLN A 68 -19.06 -7.89 4.97
C GLN A 68 -18.96 -8.35 3.51
N THR A 69 -19.83 -7.80 2.66
CA THR A 69 -19.85 -8.07 1.22
C THR A 69 -19.88 -6.75 0.44
N PRO A 70 -19.35 -6.73 -0.80
CA PRO A 70 -19.48 -5.56 -1.66
C PRO A 70 -20.94 -5.35 -2.08
N THR A 71 -21.32 -4.11 -2.33
CA THR A 71 -22.59 -3.80 -3.00
C THR A 71 -22.57 -4.33 -4.43
N VAL A 72 -23.61 -5.06 -4.81
CA VAL A 72 -23.75 -5.67 -6.14
C VAL A 72 -25.03 -5.18 -6.82
N PRO A 73 -25.09 -5.18 -8.17
CA PRO A 73 -26.32 -4.89 -8.91
C PRO A 73 -27.49 -5.81 -8.53
N GLU A 74 -28.71 -5.36 -8.81
CA GLU A 74 -29.92 -6.15 -8.58
C GLU A 74 -29.88 -7.49 -9.33
N GLY A 75 -30.34 -8.55 -8.67
CA GLY A 75 -30.35 -9.92 -9.21
C GLY A 75 -29.03 -10.68 -9.07
N LEU A 76 -27.98 -10.07 -8.52
CA LEU A 76 -26.72 -10.72 -8.20
C LEU A 76 -26.54 -10.89 -6.69
N THR A 77 -25.87 -11.98 -6.30
CA THR A 77 -25.47 -12.26 -4.91
C THR A 77 -23.99 -12.58 -4.90
N VAL A 78 -23.26 -12.02 -3.93
CA VAL A 78 -21.86 -12.37 -3.67
C VAL A 78 -21.75 -12.93 -2.26
N THR A 79 -21.06 -14.06 -2.16
CA THR A 79 -20.73 -14.74 -0.90
C THR A 79 -19.22 -14.91 -0.80
N ALA A 80 -18.70 -14.93 0.42
CA ALA A 80 -17.30 -15.28 0.64
C ALA A 80 -17.11 -16.77 0.39
N TYR A 81 -16.35 -17.12 -0.65
CA TYR A 81 -16.08 -18.51 -0.99
C TYR A 81 -15.02 -19.15 -0.08
N ALA A 82 -13.94 -18.40 0.21
CA ALA A 82 -12.92 -18.79 1.17
C ALA A 82 -12.30 -17.54 1.82
N THR A 83 -11.90 -17.66 3.08
CA THR A 83 -11.20 -16.60 3.83
C THR A 83 -9.76 -17.04 4.14
N ASP A 84 -9.01 -16.18 4.84
CA ASP A 84 -7.70 -16.54 5.41
C ASP A 84 -6.57 -16.90 4.43
N LEU A 85 -6.77 -16.64 3.14
CA LEU A 85 -5.80 -16.84 2.08
C LEU A 85 -4.65 -15.82 2.15
N VAL A 86 -3.44 -16.27 1.85
CA VAL A 86 -2.19 -15.52 1.87
C VAL A 86 -1.79 -15.15 0.44
N ASN A 87 -1.86 -13.86 0.12
CA ASN A 87 -1.46 -13.35 -1.20
C ASN A 87 -2.08 -14.13 -2.39
N PRO A 88 -3.42 -14.35 -2.43
CA PRO A 88 -4.05 -14.99 -3.58
C PRO A 88 -3.85 -14.12 -4.83
N ARG A 89 -3.40 -14.72 -5.93
CA ARG A 89 -3.15 -14.02 -7.21
C ARG A 89 -3.99 -14.54 -8.35
N THR A 90 -4.02 -15.86 -8.49
CA THR A 90 -4.71 -16.55 -9.58
C THR A 90 -5.66 -17.56 -8.97
N VAL A 91 -6.88 -17.56 -9.46
CA VAL A 91 -7.89 -18.59 -9.17
C VAL A 91 -8.20 -19.32 -10.47
N HIS A 92 -8.37 -20.64 -10.40
CA HIS A 92 -8.69 -21.48 -11.54
C HIS A 92 -9.73 -22.52 -11.17
N THR A 93 -10.90 -22.45 -11.81
CA THR A 93 -11.99 -23.41 -11.61
C THR A 93 -11.76 -24.65 -12.47
N LEU A 94 -11.83 -25.82 -11.84
CA LEU A 94 -11.68 -27.12 -12.48
C LEU A 94 -13.02 -27.61 -13.06
N PRO A 95 -13.01 -28.54 -14.04
CA PRO A 95 -14.24 -29.06 -14.66
C PRO A 95 -15.21 -29.76 -13.68
N ASN A 96 -14.74 -30.20 -12.52
CA ASN A 96 -15.57 -30.83 -11.49
C ASN A 96 -16.31 -29.82 -10.60
N GLY A 97 -15.88 -28.55 -10.58
CA GLY A 97 -16.43 -27.48 -9.73
C GLY A 97 -15.43 -26.91 -8.72
N ASP A 98 -14.37 -27.65 -8.39
CA ASP A 98 -13.38 -27.22 -7.42
C ASP A 98 -12.56 -26.02 -7.91
N VAL A 99 -11.94 -25.29 -6.98
CA VAL A 99 -11.15 -24.09 -7.29
C VAL A 99 -9.72 -24.25 -6.79
N LEU A 100 -8.76 -24.07 -7.69
CA LEU A 100 -7.35 -23.92 -7.34
C LEU A 100 -7.03 -22.45 -7.11
N VAL A 101 -6.42 -22.15 -5.96
CA VAL A 101 -5.95 -20.81 -5.59
C VAL A 101 -4.43 -20.81 -5.49
N VAL A 102 -3.78 -20.00 -6.31
CA VAL A 102 -2.33 -19.79 -6.26
C VAL A 102 -2.00 -18.67 -5.27
N GLN A 103 -1.38 -19.06 -4.16
CA GLN A 103 -0.91 -18.17 -3.10
C GLN A 103 0.58 -17.90 -3.31
N SER A 104 0.96 -16.71 -3.80
CA SER A 104 2.34 -16.45 -4.24
C SER A 104 2.95 -15.16 -3.67
N ARG A 105 4.25 -15.23 -3.40
CA ARG A 105 5.05 -14.15 -2.84
C ARG A 105 6.40 -14.04 -3.56
N GLY A 106 6.84 -12.80 -3.77
CA GLY A 106 8.14 -12.54 -4.40
C GLY A 106 9.31 -13.09 -3.57
N PRO A 107 10.44 -13.40 -4.22
CA PRO A 107 11.62 -13.95 -3.55
C PRO A 107 12.16 -13.00 -2.47
N SER A 108 12.50 -13.54 -1.31
CA SER A 108 13.17 -12.82 -0.22
C SER A 108 14.69 -12.81 -0.40
N GLY A 109 15.38 -11.84 0.21
CA GLY A 109 16.85 -11.87 0.34
C GLY A 109 17.63 -11.30 -0.84
N LYS A 110 17.03 -10.52 -1.75
CA LYS A 110 17.80 -9.78 -2.76
C LYS A 110 18.77 -8.82 -2.04
N PRO A 111 20.06 -8.77 -2.43
CA PRO A 111 20.98 -7.76 -1.94
C PRO A 111 20.38 -6.36 -2.15
N LYS A 112 20.54 -5.48 -1.16
CA LYS A 112 20.12 -4.07 -1.23
C LYS A 112 21.36 -3.21 -1.50
N PRO A 113 21.82 -3.10 -2.76
CA PRO A 113 23.09 -2.47 -3.09
C PRO A 113 23.09 -0.96 -2.86
N ARG A 114 21.92 -0.29 -2.85
CA ARG A 114 21.82 1.16 -2.72
C ARG A 114 21.13 1.55 -1.41
N PRO A 115 21.52 2.66 -0.77
CA PRO A 115 20.84 3.18 0.42
C PRO A 115 19.32 3.34 0.23
N LYS A 116 18.88 3.76 -0.96
CA LYS A 116 17.45 3.92 -1.27
C LYS A 116 16.66 2.61 -1.19
N ASP A 117 17.29 1.46 -1.40
CA ASP A 117 16.61 0.16 -1.39
C ASP A 117 16.16 -0.22 0.03
N TYR A 118 16.76 0.37 1.07
CA TYR A 118 16.31 0.24 2.47
C TYR A 118 15.03 1.04 2.73
N ILE A 119 15.02 2.31 2.31
CA ILE A 119 13.86 3.20 2.42
C ILE A 119 12.69 2.63 1.61
N GLN A 120 12.94 2.20 0.38
CA GLN A 120 11.96 1.53 -0.46
C GLN A 120 11.42 0.27 0.23
N GLY A 121 12.28 -0.55 0.84
CA GLY A 121 11.87 -1.75 1.56
C GLY A 121 10.93 -1.44 2.74
N TRP A 122 11.21 -0.37 3.48
CA TRP A 122 10.35 0.09 4.57
C TRP A 122 9.00 0.59 4.06
N ILE A 123 8.97 1.49 3.07
CA ILE A 123 7.73 1.98 2.44
C ILE A 123 6.88 0.82 1.89
N MET A 124 7.53 -0.12 1.20
CA MET A 124 6.85 -1.31 0.66
C MET A 124 6.33 -2.25 1.75
N SER A 125 6.93 -2.25 2.94
CA SER A 125 6.43 -3.05 4.07
C SER A 125 5.12 -2.47 4.63
N LEU A 126 4.98 -1.15 4.65
CA LEU A 126 3.75 -0.47 5.03
C LEU A 126 2.64 -0.75 3.99
N ALA A 127 2.94 -0.60 2.71
CA ALA A 127 2.00 -0.83 1.61
C ALA A 127 1.51 -2.28 1.48
N LYS A 128 2.23 -3.25 2.07
CA LYS A 128 1.86 -4.67 2.06
C LYS A 128 1.01 -5.07 3.27
N GLY A 129 0.41 -4.11 3.98
CA GLY A 129 -0.41 -4.37 5.17
C GLY A 129 0.45 -4.69 6.39
N GLY A 130 1.48 -3.87 6.61
CA GLY A 130 2.52 -4.04 7.62
C GLY A 130 2.02 -4.56 8.97
N GLY A 131 2.34 -5.82 9.25
CA GLY A 131 2.34 -6.38 10.59
C GLY A 131 3.41 -7.44 10.64
N GLY A 132 4.49 -7.19 11.40
CA GLY A 132 5.60 -8.13 11.61
C GLY A 132 5.21 -9.40 12.38
N GLY A 133 3.98 -9.88 12.23
CA GLY A 133 3.55 -11.18 12.71
C GLY A 133 4.12 -12.31 11.83
N PRO A 134 4.17 -13.54 12.36
CA PRO A 134 4.55 -14.70 11.56
C PRO A 134 3.63 -14.79 10.33
N GLN A 135 4.21 -14.63 9.15
CA GLN A 135 3.46 -14.80 7.91
C GLN A 135 3.13 -16.28 7.74
N LYS A 136 1.84 -16.59 7.54
CA LYS A 136 1.40 -17.93 7.11
C LYS A 136 2.19 -18.36 5.86
N GLY A 137 2.35 -19.67 5.69
CA GLY A 137 3.01 -20.23 4.51
C GLY A 137 2.39 -19.71 3.21
N SER A 138 3.23 -19.40 2.22
CA SER A 138 2.86 -18.93 0.88
C SER A 138 3.72 -19.68 -0.14
N ASN A 139 3.49 -19.43 -1.43
CA ASN A 139 4.08 -20.16 -2.55
C ASN A 139 3.56 -21.61 -2.60
N LEU A 140 2.25 -21.73 -2.52
CA LEU A 140 1.51 -22.98 -2.53
C LEU A 140 0.25 -22.85 -3.39
N ILE A 141 -0.31 -23.99 -3.79
CA ILE A 141 -1.59 -24.07 -4.48
C ILE A 141 -2.58 -24.71 -3.49
N THR A 142 -3.64 -23.97 -3.17
CA THR A 142 -4.74 -24.47 -2.34
C THR A 142 -5.85 -24.97 -3.24
N LEU A 143 -6.31 -26.19 -3.01
CA LEU A 143 -7.53 -26.71 -3.60
C LEU A 143 -8.68 -26.40 -2.64
N LEU A 144 -9.76 -25.81 -3.16
CA LEU A 144 -11.00 -25.57 -2.46
C LEU A 144 -12.07 -26.46 -3.10
N ARG A 145 -12.64 -27.39 -2.33
CA ARG A 145 -13.62 -28.36 -2.82
C ARG A 145 -15.03 -27.96 -2.42
N ASP A 146 -15.94 -28.00 -3.39
CA ASP A 146 -17.38 -27.84 -3.20
C ASP A 146 -18.06 -29.11 -3.74
N THR A 147 -18.33 -30.05 -2.83
CA THR A 147 -18.75 -31.42 -3.19
C THR A 147 -20.21 -31.46 -3.61
N ASN A 148 -21.03 -30.54 -3.07
CA ASN A 148 -22.47 -30.50 -3.27
C ASN A 148 -22.93 -29.40 -4.25
N ARG A 149 -22.01 -28.56 -4.70
CA ARG A 149 -22.22 -27.43 -5.64
C ARG A 149 -23.18 -26.38 -5.11
N ASP A 150 -23.16 -26.14 -3.80
CA ASP A 150 -23.98 -25.12 -3.16
C ASP A 150 -23.30 -23.74 -3.08
N GLY A 151 -22.03 -23.65 -3.53
CA GLY A 151 -21.24 -22.43 -3.48
C GLY A 151 -20.50 -22.21 -2.16
N THR A 152 -20.45 -23.23 -1.31
CA THR A 152 -19.71 -23.26 -0.05
C THR A 152 -18.55 -24.26 -0.16
N VAL A 153 -17.38 -23.87 0.36
CA VAL A 153 -16.22 -24.77 0.40
C VAL A 153 -16.37 -25.75 1.56
N ASP A 154 -16.28 -27.04 1.27
CA ASP A 154 -16.26 -28.13 2.24
C ASP A 154 -14.84 -28.41 2.77
N GLU A 155 -13.83 -28.27 1.92
CA GLU A 155 -12.42 -28.62 2.18
C GLU A 155 -11.42 -27.72 1.47
#